data_AF-A0A9W8HIU6-F1
#
_entry.id   AF-A0A9W8HIU6-F1
#
_cell.length_a   1.000
_cell.length_b   1.000
_cell.length_c   1.000
_cell.angle_alpha   90.00
_cell.angle_beta   90.00
_cell.angle_gamma   90.00
#
_symmetry.space_group_name_H-M   'P 1'
#
loop_
_entity.id
_entity.type
_entity.pdbx_description
1 polymer ?
#
loop_
_entity_poly.entity_id
_entity_poly.type
_entity_poly.pdbx_seq_one_letter_code
_entity_poly.pdbx_strand_id
1 'polypeptide(L)'
;MPLVRRSRRLATATRTVVEVVVERPAARPPARSTADKLAAAAATSRGWRARVTECADQAYDTERGRIDWEAVAAELRLPLVGCLHMFDASLSVITVRQLPGPARWSKDDRCAILDFVSDNFGTLAGDVWRLAGVYINASEADCLAAYRRLKHSKITAGVREAIQKYREDGMSWGDIHNMFPVYSDGLKLKYAFDYTRRHGPSTPDSRSHSQAKWTPAETERIEEIVKQYYIPSYPLPAVNAAVREFPDRTRVAIKHKAPGSQQERMDAINQEVQRQRESGLDIDWVAVGQAAGLSELRCLELCRFSEGKARWTYDSDTFSRKMADRMEAFIAEHYPPPAAPNFNAVSNYMWIDINDCIRMAGMLRGEFEWTDEARARVVRMWEQGMSYKEIARQLSPNLTAARIDNCIGKMKRPRRHVSLTPEEKQRVRSIVEENSGKMSFREVVGLAARTFACPKRRAVAFGYVKAYCLSLPLYKARLEAADKDQIARDILSGATTATEAARRLDVPPALATGMAEKLQSRMYSRVWTSQEMEQLLEYIRTHTPPYSWKAFSALLGTKSQRQCRLKIGTMRRGGAIPDMPES
;
A
#
# COMPACT_ATOMS: atom_id res chain seq x y z
N MET A 1 -9.30 42.85 82.36
CA MET A 1 -9.55 43.95 81.39
C MET A 1 -9.25 43.46 79.98
N PRO A 2 -10.00 43.85 78.93
CA PRO A 2 -11.18 43.10 78.49
C PRO A 2 -11.26 42.77 76.98
N LEU A 3 -12.20 41.85 76.64
CA LEU A 3 -13.05 41.75 75.43
C LEU A 3 -12.35 41.58 74.04
N VAL A 4 -12.85 40.77 73.10
CA VAL A 4 -14.06 41.03 72.29
C VAL A 4 -14.55 39.75 71.61
N ARG A 5 -15.83 39.41 71.85
CA ARG A 5 -16.68 38.53 71.03
C ARG A 5 -17.18 39.28 69.80
N ARG A 6 -17.25 38.64 68.64
CA ARG A 6 -18.08 39.11 67.51
C ARG A 6 -19.15 38.09 67.15
N SER A 7 -20.40 38.47 67.45
CA SER A 7 -21.64 37.89 66.96
C SER A 7 -21.88 38.28 65.49
N ARG A 8 -22.45 37.38 64.69
CA ARG A 8 -23.13 37.73 63.43
C ARG A 8 -24.62 37.40 63.58
N ARG A 9 -25.46 38.43 63.42
CA ARG A 9 -26.92 38.35 63.35
C ARG A 9 -27.35 38.07 61.91
N LEU A 10 -28.45 37.32 61.79
CA LEU A 10 -29.28 37.18 60.60
C LEU A 10 -29.97 38.50 60.24
N ALA A 11 -30.17 38.72 58.94
CA ALA A 11 -31.14 39.68 58.41
C ALA A 11 -32.05 38.97 57.40
N THR A 12 -33.35 39.05 57.68
CA THR A 12 -34.48 38.55 56.91
C THR A 12 -34.86 39.60 55.88
N ALA A 13 -35.10 39.21 54.62
CA ALA A 13 -35.67 40.09 53.59
C ALA A 13 -36.94 39.46 53.02
N THR A 14 -38.04 40.19 53.20
CA THR A 14 -39.40 39.97 52.70
C THR A 14 -39.45 40.18 51.19
N ARG A 15 -40.15 39.30 50.46
CA ARG A 15 -40.32 39.37 49.00
C ARG A 15 -41.79 39.61 48.66
N THR A 16 -42.04 40.76 48.04
CA THR A 16 -43.33 41.20 47.47
C THR A 16 -43.66 40.37 46.23
N VAL A 17 -44.92 39.94 46.13
CA VAL A 17 -45.48 39.22 44.97
C VAL A 17 -45.99 40.25 43.95
N VAL A 18 -45.53 40.15 42.71
CA VAL A 18 -46.11 40.84 41.55
C VAL A 18 -46.57 39.76 40.59
N GLU A 19 -47.88 39.71 40.32
CA GLU A 19 -48.49 38.87 39.29
C GLU A 19 -48.02 39.32 37.91
N VAL A 20 -47.46 38.39 37.13
CA VAL A 20 -47.17 38.58 35.71
C VAL A 20 -48.08 37.63 34.93
N VAL A 21 -48.94 38.23 34.12
CA VAL A 21 -49.81 37.56 33.14
C VAL A 21 -48.92 36.87 32.09
N VAL A 22 -49.06 35.55 31.94
CA VAL A 22 -48.32 34.76 30.95
C VAL A 22 -49.18 34.62 29.69
N GLU A 23 -48.80 35.30 28.61
CA GLU A 23 -49.30 35.02 27.27
C GLU A 23 -48.73 33.69 26.74
N ARG A 24 -49.60 32.84 26.18
CA ARG A 24 -49.23 31.57 25.55
C ARG A 24 -48.50 31.82 24.22
N PRO A 25 -47.28 31.28 24.00
CA PRO A 25 -46.64 31.37 22.70
C PRO A 25 -47.27 30.39 21.70
N ALA A 26 -47.46 30.88 20.47
CA ALA A 26 -48.00 30.12 19.34
C ALA A 26 -47.16 28.86 19.03
N ALA A 27 -47.86 27.81 18.57
CA ALA A 27 -47.30 26.50 18.28
C ALA A 27 -46.13 26.56 17.29
N ARG A 28 -45.00 25.97 17.68
CA ARG A 28 -43.80 25.79 16.83
C ARG A 28 -44.15 24.88 15.65
N PRO A 29 -43.82 25.26 14.39
CA PRO A 29 -44.00 24.37 13.26
C PRO A 29 -43.08 23.13 13.40
N PRO A 30 -43.50 21.96 12.92
CA PRO A 30 -42.73 20.72 13.07
C PRO A 30 -41.38 20.83 12.37
N ALA A 31 -40.33 20.34 13.04
CA ALA A 31 -38.97 20.34 12.53
C ALA A 31 -38.89 19.51 11.23
N ARG A 32 -38.53 20.18 10.12
CA ARG A 32 -38.22 19.50 8.84
C ARG A 32 -37.14 18.44 9.06
N SER A 33 -37.35 17.27 8.47
CA SER A 33 -36.49 16.10 8.66
C SER A 33 -35.06 16.39 8.20
N THR A 34 -34.08 15.73 8.80
CA THR A 34 -32.66 15.82 8.41
C THR A 34 -32.45 15.44 6.93
N ALA A 35 -33.31 14.58 6.38
CA ALA A 35 -33.29 14.19 4.97
C ALA A 35 -33.65 15.35 4.04
N ASP A 36 -34.65 16.18 4.40
CA ASP A 36 -35.05 17.34 3.59
C ASP A 36 -33.98 18.43 3.58
N LYS A 37 -33.26 18.60 4.70
CA LYS A 37 -32.12 19.52 4.79
C LYS A 37 -30.93 19.07 3.95
N LEU A 38 -30.65 17.76 3.92
CA LEU A 38 -29.61 17.17 3.09
C LEU A 38 -29.97 17.23 1.60
N ALA A 39 -31.24 17.00 1.25
CA ALA A 39 -31.73 17.12 -0.12
C ALA A 39 -31.66 18.57 -0.64
N ALA A 40 -32.05 19.54 0.18
CA ALA A 40 -31.94 20.96 -0.15
C ALA A 40 -30.48 21.41 -0.31
N ALA A 41 -29.58 21.01 0.60
CA ALA A 41 -28.15 21.31 0.49
C ALA A 41 -27.51 20.67 -0.76
N ALA A 42 -27.91 19.45 -1.11
CA ALA A 42 -27.45 18.78 -2.32
C ALA A 42 -27.99 19.41 -3.61
N ALA A 43 -29.21 19.98 -3.59
CA ALA A 43 -29.77 20.74 -4.71
C ALA A 43 -29.06 22.08 -4.91
N THR A 44 -28.78 22.80 -3.81
CA THR A 44 -28.01 24.06 -3.84
C THR A 44 -26.58 23.80 -4.32
N SER A 45 -25.93 22.72 -3.89
CA SER A 45 -24.59 22.35 -4.36
C SER A 45 -24.57 22.04 -5.86
N ARG A 46 -25.55 21.29 -6.38
CA ARG A 46 -25.66 21.01 -7.83
C ARG A 46 -25.85 22.28 -8.67
N GLY A 47 -26.68 23.23 -8.20
CA GLY A 47 -26.86 24.51 -8.88
C GLY A 47 -25.58 25.34 -8.96
N TRP A 48 -24.78 25.35 -7.88
CA TRP A 48 -23.49 26.05 -7.88
C TRP A 48 -22.45 25.40 -8.79
N ARG A 49 -22.38 24.07 -8.85
CA ARG A 49 -21.45 23.37 -9.76
C ARG A 49 -21.70 23.72 -11.23
N ALA A 50 -22.97 23.73 -11.64
CA ALA A 50 -23.35 24.10 -13.01
C ALA A 50 -22.93 25.54 -13.33
N ARG A 51 -23.25 26.50 -12.43
CA ARG A 51 -22.89 27.92 -12.62
C ARG A 51 -21.39 28.17 -12.65
N VAL A 52 -20.62 27.51 -11.77
CA VAL A 52 -19.15 27.61 -11.77
C VAL A 52 -18.58 27.07 -13.07
N THR A 53 -19.13 25.96 -13.57
CA THR A 53 -18.65 25.34 -14.81
C THR A 53 -18.99 26.19 -16.03
N GLU A 54 -20.19 26.76 -16.10
CA GLU A 54 -20.60 27.67 -17.19
C GLU A 54 -19.75 28.94 -17.23
N CYS A 55 -19.51 29.58 -16.08
CA CYS A 55 -18.64 30.76 -15.96
C CYS A 55 -17.18 30.42 -16.33
N ALA A 56 -16.69 29.24 -15.93
CA ALA A 56 -15.37 28.74 -16.30
C ALA A 56 -15.23 28.52 -17.82
N ASP A 57 -16.26 27.98 -18.48
CA ASP A 57 -16.29 27.81 -19.94
C ASP A 57 -16.24 29.16 -20.67
N GLN A 58 -16.90 30.19 -20.14
CA GLN A 58 -16.87 31.56 -20.69
C GLN A 58 -15.54 32.27 -20.44
N ALA A 59 -14.86 31.96 -19.34
CA ALA A 59 -13.57 32.53 -18.96
C ALA A 59 -12.36 31.73 -19.50
N TYR A 60 -12.56 30.82 -20.45
CA TYR A 60 -11.47 30.04 -21.05
C TYR A 60 -10.61 30.88 -22.01
N ASP A 61 -9.35 31.07 -21.65
CA ASP A 61 -8.35 31.69 -22.52
C ASP A 61 -7.80 30.64 -23.50
N THR A 62 -8.18 30.78 -24.77
CA THR A 62 -7.75 29.86 -25.84
C THR A 62 -6.27 30.01 -26.18
N GLU A 63 -5.69 31.21 -26.01
CA GLU A 63 -4.27 31.46 -26.31
C GLU A 63 -3.37 30.81 -25.25
N ARG A 64 -3.75 30.94 -23.97
CA ARG A 64 -3.03 30.30 -22.86
C ARG A 64 -3.42 28.84 -22.65
N GLY A 65 -4.58 28.43 -23.16
CA GLY A 65 -5.15 27.11 -22.98
C GLY A 65 -5.52 26.79 -21.53
N ARG A 66 -6.01 27.78 -20.78
CA ARG A 66 -6.43 27.65 -19.36
C ARG A 66 -7.55 28.63 -19.03
N ILE A 67 -8.22 28.42 -17.91
CA ILE A 67 -9.34 29.26 -17.43
C ILE A 67 -8.78 30.41 -16.58
N ASP A 68 -9.32 31.62 -16.73
CA ASP A 68 -9.07 32.74 -15.81
C ASP A 68 -9.91 32.55 -14.53
N TRP A 69 -9.37 31.75 -13.61
CA TRP A 69 -10.09 31.36 -12.40
C TRP A 69 -10.28 32.52 -11.41
N GLU A 70 -9.41 33.52 -11.45
CA GLU A 70 -9.52 34.76 -10.70
C GLU A 70 -10.75 35.55 -11.16
N ALA A 71 -10.97 35.67 -12.48
CA ALA A 71 -12.18 36.28 -13.03
C ALA A 71 -13.46 35.51 -12.63
N VAL A 72 -13.43 34.17 -12.74
CA VAL A 72 -14.56 33.31 -12.32
C VAL A 72 -14.90 33.49 -10.84
N ALA A 73 -13.87 33.50 -9.98
CA ALA A 73 -14.04 33.70 -8.54
C ALA A 73 -14.62 35.08 -8.21
N ALA A 74 -14.15 36.13 -8.90
CA ALA A 74 -14.63 37.49 -8.75
C ALA A 74 -16.10 37.63 -9.21
N GLU A 75 -16.45 37.08 -10.36
CA GLU A 75 -17.81 37.14 -10.92
C GLU A 75 -18.83 36.46 -10.00
N LEU A 76 -18.49 35.26 -9.52
CA LEU A 76 -19.40 34.47 -8.67
C LEU A 76 -19.34 34.88 -7.19
N ARG A 77 -18.41 35.78 -6.82
CA ARG A 77 -18.13 36.20 -5.43
C ARG A 77 -17.86 35.01 -4.50
N LEU A 78 -17.04 34.08 -4.98
CA LEU A 78 -16.66 32.86 -4.28
C LEU A 78 -15.14 32.81 -4.09
N PRO A 79 -14.62 32.15 -3.05
CA PRO A 79 -13.20 31.90 -2.93
C PRO A 79 -12.68 31.07 -4.11
N LEU A 80 -11.50 31.41 -4.64
CA LEU A 80 -10.84 30.73 -5.77
C LEU A 80 -10.84 29.20 -5.60
N VAL A 81 -10.32 28.71 -4.47
CA VAL A 81 -10.26 27.27 -4.14
C VAL A 81 -11.66 26.65 -4.09
N GLY A 82 -12.67 27.41 -3.65
CA GLY A 82 -14.07 26.99 -3.64
C GLY A 82 -14.62 26.77 -5.06
N CYS A 83 -14.32 27.67 -5.99
CA CYS A 83 -14.66 27.49 -7.41
C CYS A 83 -14.02 26.24 -7.99
N LEU A 84 -12.71 26.03 -7.77
CA LEU A 84 -11.99 24.84 -8.25
C LEU A 84 -12.56 23.52 -7.70
N HIS A 85 -13.07 23.50 -6.47
CA HIS A 85 -13.75 22.33 -5.92
C HIS A 85 -15.14 22.08 -6.52
N MET A 86 -15.81 23.13 -6.98
CA MET A 86 -17.16 23.06 -7.55
C MET A 86 -17.15 22.88 -9.06
N PHE A 87 -16.01 23.09 -9.73
CA PHE A 87 -15.86 22.80 -11.15
C PHE A 87 -16.13 21.33 -11.44
N ASP A 88 -17.00 21.08 -12.42
CA ASP A 88 -17.37 19.75 -12.86
C ASP A 88 -16.92 19.54 -14.30
N ALA A 89 -15.77 18.89 -14.47
CA ALA A 89 -15.20 18.61 -15.79
C ALA A 89 -16.12 17.77 -16.69
N SER A 90 -17.11 17.06 -16.14
CA SER A 90 -18.10 16.30 -16.94
C SER A 90 -19.16 17.20 -17.59
N LEU A 91 -19.31 18.42 -17.09
CA LEU A 91 -20.25 19.43 -17.62
C LEU A 91 -19.57 20.49 -18.48
N SER A 92 -18.23 20.57 -18.44
CA SER A 92 -17.44 21.55 -19.18
C SER A 92 -17.18 21.08 -20.61
N VAL A 93 -17.14 22.02 -21.56
CA VAL A 93 -16.67 21.75 -22.93
C VAL A 93 -15.15 21.82 -23.06
N ILE A 94 -14.45 22.29 -22.03
CA ILE A 94 -13.00 22.44 -22.02
C ILE A 94 -12.34 21.08 -21.84
N THR A 95 -11.46 20.72 -22.78
CA THR A 95 -10.68 19.49 -22.68
C THR A 95 -9.40 19.70 -21.87
N VAL A 96 -9.14 18.80 -20.93
CA VAL A 96 -7.90 18.78 -20.14
C VAL A 96 -6.68 18.58 -21.03
N ARG A 97 -5.66 19.44 -20.87
CA ARG A 97 -4.40 19.34 -21.61
C ARG A 97 -3.54 18.19 -21.09
N GLN A 98 -2.90 17.48 -22.02
CA GLN A 98 -1.87 16.49 -21.72
C GLN A 98 -0.48 17.11 -21.94
N LEU A 99 0.28 17.29 -20.87
CA LEU A 99 1.59 17.94 -20.86
C LEU A 99 2.69 17.02 -20.28
N PRO A 100 2.92 15.81 -20.85
CA PRO A 100 3.78 14.78 -20.26
C PRO A 100 5.28 15.12 -20.22
N GLY A 101 5.70 16.18 -20.92
CA GLY A 101 7.11 16.55 -21.10
C GLY A 101 7.41 18.01 -20.75
N PRO A 102 8.62 18.32 -20.24
CA PRO A 102 8.97 19.65 -19.74
C PRO A 102 9.03 20.72 -20.84
N ALA A 103 9.24 20.32 -22.10
CA ALA A 103 9.26 21.22 -23.25
C ALA A 103 7.86 21.75 -23.63
N ARG A 104 6.78 21.12 -23.14
CA ARG A 104 5.40 21.53 -23.41
C ARG A 104 4.83 22.51 -22.37
N TRP A 105 5.56 22.75 -21.28
CA TRP A 105 5.20 23.73 -20.26
C TRP A 105 5.77 25.09 -20.64
N SER A 106 4.90 26.06 -20.89
CA SER A 106 5.34 27.44 -21.11
C SER A 106 5.97 28.01 -19.84
N LYS A 107 6.70 29.13 -19.96
CA LYS A 107 7.22 29.83 -18.79
C LYS A 107 6.08 30.30 -17.87
N ASP A 108 5.00 30.79 -18.47
CA ASP A 108 3.80 31.25 -17.77
C ASP A 108 3.10 30.11 -17.01
N ASP A 109 2.97 28.93 -17.62
CA ASP A 109 2.39 27.74 -16.95
C ASP A 109 3.21 27.36 -15.70
N ARG A 110 4.53 27.41 -15.80
CA ARG A 110 5.43 27.07 -14.70
C ARG A 110 5.37 28.07 -13.55
N CYS A 111 5.23 29.36 -13.85
CA CYS A 111 5.05 30.40 -12.83
C CYS A 111 3.70 30.22 -12.13
N ALA A 112 2.62 30.13 -12.91
CA ALA A 112 1.27 30.06 -12.36
C ALA A 112 1.04 28.84 -11.46
N ILE A 113 1.57 27.65 -11.80
CA ILE A 113 1.45 26.48 -10.91
C ILE A 113 2.24 26.64 -9.61
N LEU A 114 3.40 27.32 -9.65
CA LEU A 114 4.21 27.55 -8.46
C LEU A 114 3.56 28.59 -7.54
N ASP A 115 3.09 29.70 -8.12
CA ASP A 115 2.43 30.79 -7.40
C ASP A 115 1.12 30.27 -6.78
N PHE A 116 0.27 29.60 -7.56
CA PHE A 116 -0.97 29.00 -7.07
C PHE A 116 -0.74 28.04 -5.90
N VAL A 117 0.24 27.13 -6.01
CA VAL A 117 0.55 26.17 -4.94
C VAL A 117 1.09 26.88 -3.69
N SER A 118 1.97 27.87 -3.87
CA SER A 118 2.58 28.63 -2.76
C SER A 118 1.55 29.47 -2.01
N ASP A 119 0.65 30.14 -2.72
CA ASP A 119 -0.27 31.12 -2.16
C ASP A 119 -1.47 30.47 -1.47
N ASN A 120 -1.88 29.28 -1.92
CA ASN A 120 -3.11 28.64 -1.45
C ASN A 120 -2.89 27.42 -0.54
N PHE A 121 -1.68 26.85 -0.50
CA PHE A 121 -1.43 25.61 0.23
C PHE A 121 -0.14 25.66 1.07
N GLY A 122 -0.28 25.66 2.40
CA GLY A 122 0.86 25.57 3.33
C GLY A 122 1.49 24.18 3.42
N THR A 123 0.77 23.13 2.99
CA THR A 123 1.28 21.75 2.93
C THR A 123 0.77 21.02 1.68
N LEU A 124 1.61 20.17 1.10
CA LEU A 124 1.28 19.41 -0.11
C LEU A 124 0.43 18.17 0.24
N ALA A 125 -0.88 18.38 0.43
CA ALA A 125 -1.87 17.30 0.55
C ALA A 125 -2.18 16.66 -0.82
N GLY A 126 -2.85 15.50 -0.83
CA GLY A 126 -3.11 14.74 -2.06
C GLY A 126 -4.01 15.45 -3.07
N ASP A 127 -4.95 16.24 -2.57
CA ASP A 127 -5.95 17.00 -3.31
C ASP A 127 -5.43 18.30 -3.96
N VAL A 128 -4.24 18.76 -3.57
CA VAL A 128 -3.59 19.95 -4.14
C VAL A 128 -3.35 19.80 -5.64
N TRP A 129 -2.91 18.63 -6.09
CA TRP A 129 -2.56 18.40 -7.50
C TRP A 129 -3.78 18.30 -8.40
N ARG A 130 -4.89 17.77 -7.87
CA ARG A 130 -6.17 17.78 -8.56
C ARG A 130 -6.64 19.23 -8.79
N LEU A 131 -6.56 20.08 -7.76
CA LEU A 131 -6.94 21.50 -7.87
C LEU A 131 -6.00 22.28 -8.77
N ALA A 132 -4.69 22.05 -8.67
CA ALA A 132 -3.71 22.65 -9.58
C ALA A 132 -3.94 22.22 -11.03
N GLY A 133 -4.34 20.96 -11.26
CA GLY A 133 -4.74 20.46 -12.57
C GLY A 133 -5.95 21.18 -13.14
N VAL A 134 -6.98 21.42 -12.31
CA VAL A 134 -8.14 22.25 -12.71
C VAL A 134 -7.72 23.70 -12.98
N TYR A 135 -6.87 24.27 -12.12
CA TYR A 135 -6.41 25.65 -12.23
C TYR A 135 -5.66 25.91 -13.55
N ILE A 136 -4.77 25.00 -13.95
CA ILE A 136 -3.95 25.14 -15.16
C ILE A 136 -4.50 24.38 -16.37
N ASN A 137 -5.69 23.78 -16.24
CA ASN A 137 -6.30 22.90 -17.24
C ASN A 137 -5.37 21.78 -17.73
N ALA A 138 -4.68 21.09 -16.81
CA ALA A 138 -3.79 19.96 -17.11
C ALA A 138 -4.09 18.75 -16.21
N SER A 139 -3.60 17.57 -16.61
CA SER A 139 -3.78 16.37 -15.79
C SER A 139 -3.07 16.50 -14.42
N GLU A 140 -3.64 15.88 -13.39
CA GLU A 140 -3.06 15.83 -12.05
C GLU A 140 -1.62 15.26 -12.09
N ALA A 141 -1.43 14.18 -12.86
CA ALA A 141 -0.14 13.53 -13.01
C ALA A 141 0.91 14.46 -13.64
N ASP A 142 0.53 15.23 -14.66
CA ASP A 142 1.42 16.18 -15.32
C ASP A 142 1.78 17.34 -14.39
N CYS A 143 0.82 17.86 -13.62
CA CYS A 143 1.06 18.91 -12.63
C CYS A 143 2.05 18.48 -11.56
N LEU A 144 1.87 17.27 -11.01
CA LEU A 144 2.77 16.68 -10.04
C LEU A 144 4.18 16.46 -10.63
N ALA A 145 4.26 15.95 -11.86
CA ALA A 145 5.54 15.73 -12.54
C ALA A 145 6.26 17.05 -12.84
N ALA A 146 5.54 18.08 -13.30
CA ALA A 146 6.06 19.40 -13.57
C ALA A 146 6.55 20.07 -12.28
N TYR A 147 5.72 20.10 -11.23
CA TYR A 147 6.10 20.68 -9.94
C TYR A 147 7.33 20.00 -9.34
N ARG A 148 7.40 18.65 -9.35
CA ARG A 148 8.58 17.92 -8.89
C ARG A 148 9.83 18.37 -9.65
N ARG A 149 9.75 18.46 -10.97
CA ARG A 149 10.87 18.92 -11.81
C ARG A 149 11.25 20.38 -11.54
N LEU A 150 10.28 21.26 -11.29
CA LEU A 150 10.51 22.67 -10.98
C LEU A 150 11.13 22.87 -9.59
N LYS A 151 10.73 22.07 -8.60
CA LYS A 151 11.34 22.06 -7.26
C LYS A 151 12.68 21.34 -7.20
N HIS A 152 13.02 20.52 -8.18
CA HIS A 152 14.39 20.04 -8.39
C HIS A 152 15.21 21.13 -9.07
N SER A 153 15.41 22.25 -8.36
CA SER A 153 16.35 23.27 -8.77
C SER A 153 17.74 22.65 -8.92
N LYS A 154 18.41 22.93 -10.03
CA LYS A 154 19.80 22.50 -10.23
C LYS A 154 20.68 23.36 -9.33
N ILE A 155 21.52 22.73 -8.51
CA ILE A 155 22.61 23.43 -7.84
C ILE A 155 23.56 23.95 -8.94
N THR A 156 23.54 25.26 -9.18
CA THR A 156 24.49 25.92 -10.07
C THR A 156 25.89 25.92 -9.43
N ALA A 157 26.94 26.18 -10.22
CA ALA A 157 28.31 26.23 -9.70
C ALA A 157 28.45 27.23 -8.53
N GLY A 158 27.92 28.45 -8.69
CA GLY A 158 27.95 29.47 -7.62
C GLY A 158 27.15 29.08 -6.37
N VAL A 159 25.99 28.43 -6.52
CA VAL A 159 25.21 27.93 -5.37
C VAL A 159 25.95 26.78 -4.68
N ARG A 160 26.63 25.91 -5.44
CA ARG A 160 27.48 24.86 -4.87
C ARG A 160 28.62 25.45 -4.06
N GLU A 161 29.33 26.42 -4.59
CA GLU A 161 30.46 27.07 -3.90
C GLU A 161 30.00 27.74 -2.60
N ALA A 162 28.86 28.44 -2.63
CA ALA A 162 28.27 29.03 -1.44
C ALA A 162 27.89 27.96 -0.39
N ILE A 163 27.21 26.88 -0.79
CA ILE A 163 26.87 25.77 0.11
C ILE A 163 28.13 25.11 0.69
N GLN A 164 29.17 24.89 -0.13
CA GLN A 164 30.44 24.31 0.31
C GLN A 164 31.09 25.21 1.37
N LYS A 165 31.16 26.52 1.14
CA LYS A 165 31.69 27.49 2.09
C LYS A 165 30.92 27.46 3.42
N TYR A 166 29.59 27.52 3.39
CA TYR A 166 28.79 27.45 4.61
C TYR A 166 28.95 26.12 5.37
N ARG A 167 29.22 25.02 4.66
CA ARG A 167 29.53 23.73 5.28
C ARG A 167 30.92 23.70 5.92
N GLU A 168 31.91 24.34 5.30
CA GLU A 168 33.26 24.51 5.86
C GLU A 168 33.24 25.42 7.09
N ASP A 169 32.37 26.43 7.10
CA ASP A 169 32.11 27.31 8.25
C ASP A 169 31.29 26.62 9.37
N GLY A 170 30.93 25.34 9.22
CA GLY A 170 30.28 24.52 10.24
C GLY A 170 28.75 24.62 10.32
N MET A 171 28.08 25.34 9.41
CA MET A 171 26.62 25.50 9.45
C MET A 171 25.86 24.18 9.22
N SER A 172 24.75 23.97 9.94
CA SER A 172 23.92 22.79 9.76
C SER A 172 23.18 22.81 8.41
N TRP A 173 22.79 21.65 7.90
CA TRP A 173 21.99 21.57 6.66
C TRP A 173 20.63 22.27 6.77
N GLY A 174 20.09 22.38 7.98
CA GLY A 174 18.87 23.15 8.24
C GLY A 174 19.10 24.65 8.05
N ASP A 175 20.19 25.18 8.58
CA ASP A 175 20.52 26.60 8.47
C ASP A 175 20.86 26.99 7.03
N ILE A 176 21.61 26.13 6.33
CA ILE A 176 21.92 26.34 4.91
C ILE A 176 20.64 26.27 4.07
N HIS A 177 19.72 25.35 4.39
CA HIS A 177 18.42 25.28 3.71
C HIS A 177 17.58 26.54 3.89
N ASN A 178 17.59 27.15 5.08
CA ASN A 178 16.91 28.43 5.30
C ASN A 178 17.47 29.56 4.44
N MET A 179 18.75 29.51 4.07
CA MET A 179 19.37 30.47 3.13
C MET A 179 19.11 30.12 1.66
N PHE A 180 18.83 28.84 1.36
CA PHE A 180 18.51 28.34 0.02
C PHE A 180 17.15 27.59 0.02
N PRO A 181 16.02 28.29 0.22
CA PRO A 181 14.71 27.67 0.42
C PRO A 181 14.11 27.03 -0.86
N VAL A 182 14.91 26.95 -1.93
CA VAL A 182 14.52 26.36 -3.21
C VAL A 182 14.35 24.83 -3.12
N TYR A 183 14.90 24.20 -2.08
CA TYR A 183 14.74 22.78 -1.77
C TYR A 183 13.66 22.59 -0.71
N SER A 184 12.95 21.46 -0.70
CA SER A 184 11.83 21.30 0.25
C SER A 184 12.25 21.04 1.70
N ASP A 185 13.51 20.63 1.92
CA ASP A 185 14.11 20.41 3.24
C ASP A 185 15.65 20.31 3.12
N GLY A 186 16.33 20.43 4.26
CA GLY A 186 17.80 20.35 4.33
C GLY A 186 18.39 18.99 3.93
N LEU A 187 17.64 17.89 4.02
CA LEU A 187 18.10 16.57 3.58
C LEU A 187 18.16 16.47 2.06
N LYS A 188 17.19 17.06 1.35
CA LYS A 188 17.18 17.11 -0.11
C LYS A 188 18.20 18.08 -0.67
N LEU A 189 18.42 19.21 0.00
CA LEU A 189 19.54 20.10 -0.30
C LEU A 189 20.88 19.35 -0.18
N LYS A 190 21.09 18.64 0.94
CA LYS A 190 22.26 17.78 1.14
C LYS A 190 22.40 16.74 0.04
N TYR A 191 21.32 16.04 -0.29
CA TYR A 191 21.35 15.01 -1.33
C TYR A 191 21.69 15.58 -2.70
N ALA A 192 21.10 16.71 -3.08
CA ALA A 192 21.42 17.41 -4.33
C ALA A 192 22.88 17.88 -4.34
N PHE A 193 23.39 18.36 -3.21
CA PHE A 193 24.78 18.78 -3.06
C PHE A 193 25.75 17.60 -3.18
N ASP A 194 25.51 16.52 -2.45
CA ASP A 194 26.32 15.30 -2.51
C ASP A 194 26.29 14.68 -3.92
N TYR A 195 25.14 14.73 -4.60
CA TYR A 195 24.98 14.27 -5.98
C TYR A 195 25.84 15.09 -6.94
N THR A 196 25.76 16.43 -6.89
CA THR A 196 26.61 17.31 -7.72
C THR A 196 28.09 17.22 -7.35
N ARG A 197 28.42 16.94 -6.08
CA ARG A 197 29.81 16.68 -5.64
C ARG A 197 30.38 15.42 -6.29
N ARG A 198 29.59 14.34 -6.38
CA ARG A 198 29.99 13.05 -6.98
C ARG A 198 29.95 13.04 -8.51
N HIS A 199 29.15 13.90 -9.13
CA HIS A 199 28.87 13.85 -10.57
C HIS A 199 29.25 15.12 -11.34
N GLY A 200 29.85 16.11 -10.66
CA GLY A 200 30.16 17.43 -11.21
C GLY A 200 28.91 18.34 -11.27
N PRO A 201 29.10 19.68 -11.34
CA PRO A 201 27.99 20.55 -11.70
C PRO A 201 27.53 20.19 -13.11
N SER A 202 26.21 20.23 -13.36
CA SER A 202 25.68 20.10 -14.72
C SER A 202 26.03 21.36 -15.51
N THR A 203 27.27 21.48 -15.98
CA THR A 203 27.66 22.57 -16.89
C THR A 203 27.00 22.36 -18.24
N PRO A 204 26.55 23.43 -18.92
CA PRO A 204 26.11 23.38 -20.31
C PRO A 204 27.14 22.71 -21.24
N ASP A 205 28.43 22.78 -20.89
CA ASP A 205 29.57 22.24 -21.65
C ASP A 205 29.86 20.75 -21.42
N SER A 206 29.11 20.05 -20.57
CA SER A 206 29.22 18.58 -20.42
C SER A 206 28.96 17.79 -21.71
N ARG A 207 28.48 18.45 -22.78
CA ARG A 207 28.40 17.87 -24.13
C ARG A 207 29.76 17.66 -24.79
N SER A 208 30.79 18.47 -24.50
CA SER A 208 32.07 18.38 -25.22
C SER A 208 32.87 17.12 -24.88
N HIS A 209 32.86 16.68 -23.62
CA HIS A 209 33.54 15.44 -23.19
C HIS A 209 32.75 14.16 -23.53
N SER A 210 31.48 14.28 -23.91
CA SER A 210 30.67 13.16 -24.39
C SER A 210 30.89 12.81 -25.87
N GLN A 211 31.64 13.64 -26.61
CA GLN A 211 31.86 13.49 -28.05
C GLN A 211 33.22 12.93 -28.45
N ALA A 212 34.15 12.73 -27.51
CA ALA A 212 35.39 12.04 -27.81
C ALA A 212 35.08 10.62 -28.29
N LYS A 213 35.43 10.28 -29.54
CA LYS A 213 35.17 8.97 -30.13
C LYS A 213 35.80 7.87 -29.27
N TRP A 214 35.06 6.79 -29.07
CA TRP A 214 35.59 5.57 -28.43
C TRP A 214 36.55 4.90 -29.40
N THR A 215 37.73 4.55 -28.91
CA THR A 215 38.66 3.70 -29.66
C THR A 215 38.15 2.25 -29.69
N PRO A 216 38.60 1.43 -30.65
CA PRO A 216 38.30 0.00 -30.68
C PRO A 216 38.72 -0.72 -29.38
N ALA A 217 39.90 -0.42 -28.85
CA ALA A 217 40.41 -1.02 -27.62
C ALA A 217 39.57 -0.67 -26.38
N GLU A 218 39.15 0.59 -26.23
CA GLU A 218 38.24 0.98 -25.14
C GLU A 218 36.88 0.28 -25.28
N THR A 219 36.40 0.09 -26.50
CA THR A 219 35.13 -0.60 -26.76
C THR A 219 35.23 -2.07 -26.36
N GLU A 220 36.26 -2.78 -26.83
CA GLU A 220 36.51 -4.19 -26.51
C GLU A 220 36.64 -4.39 -24.99
N ARG A 221 37.38 -3.51 -24.32
CA ARG A 221 37.55 -3.60 -22.86
C ARG A 221 36.27 -3.32 -22.08
N ILE A 222 35.43 -2.37 -22.52
CA ILE A 222 34.09 -2.16 -21.92
C ILE A 222 33.23 -3.43 -22.09
N GLU A 223 33.33 -4.11 -23.23
CA GLU A 223 32.59 -5.35 -23.45
C GLU A 223 33.03 -6.48 -22.51
N GLU A 224 34.32 -6.60 -22.23
CA GLU A 224 34.84 -7.54 -21.23
C GLU A 224 34.30 -7.22 -19.82
N ILE A 225 34.32 -5.95 -19.43
CA ILE A 225 33.78 -5.50 -18.13
C ILE A 225 32.29 -5.80 -18.03
N VAL A 226 31.53 -5.58 -19.11
CA VAL A 226 30.11 -5.94 -19.18
C VAL A 226 29.94 -7.45 -19.04
N LYS A 227 30.73 -8.27 -19.75
CA LYS A 227 30.67 -9.74 -19.61
C LYS A 227 30.93 -10.20 -18.17
N GLN A 228 31.85 -9.55 -17.45
CA GLN A 228 32.25 -9.95 -16.10
C GLN A 228 31.29 -9.47 -15.00
N TYR A 229 30.75 -8.26 -15.11
CA TYR A 229 30.08 -7.58 -13.97
C TYR A 229 28.61 -7.20 -14.23
N TYR A 230 28.08 -7.47 -15.42
CA TYR A 230 26.73 -7.03 -15.76
C TYR A 230 25.67 -8.01 -15.26
N ILE A 231 24.74 -7.50 -14.46
CA ILE A 231 23.53 -8.20 -14.04
C ILE A 231 22.33 -7.54 -14.77
N PRO A 232 21.43 -8.29 -15.44
CA PRO A 232 20.37 -7.73 -16.30
C PRO A 232 19.42 -6.75 -15.62
N SER A 233 19.16 -6.94 -14.34
CA SER A 233 18.35 -6.06 -13.50
C SER A 233 19.16 -4.97 -12.79
N TYR A 234 20.49 -5.04 -12.86
CA TYR A 234 21.39 -4.16 -12.13
C TYR A 234 22.70 -3.94 -12.90
N PRO A 235 22.71 -3.07 -13.93
CA PRO A 235 23.91 -2.79 -14.73
C PRO A 235 24.96 -1.95 -13.97
N LEU A 236 24.64 -1.52 -12.76
CA LEU A 236 25.44 -0.62 -11.95
C LEU A 236 26.86 -1.15 -11.64
N PRO A 237 27.08 -2.45 -11.35
CA PRO A 237 28.41 -3.00 -11.09
C PRO A 237 29.31 -2.92 -12.33
N ALA A 238 28.81 -3.29 -13.51
CA ALA A 238 29.54 -3.13 -14.77
C ALA A 238 29.86 -1.66 -15.08
N VAL A 239 28.88 -0.75 -14.91
CA VAL A 239 29.12 0.69 -15.08
C VAL A 239 30.14 1.21 -14.07
N ASN A 240 30.10 0.73 -12.82
CA ASN A 240 31.06 1.14 -11.78
C ASN A 240 32.47 0.62 -12.06
N ALA A 241 32.60 -0.62 -12.53
CA ALA A 241 33.89 -1.20 -12.92
C ALA A 241 34.48 -0.43 -14.12
N ALA A 242 33.68 -0.17 -15.16
CA ALA A 242 34.11 0.62 -16.30
C ALA A 242 34.46 2.07 -15.94
N VAL A 243 33.75 2.71 -15.02
CA VAL A 243 34.10 4.06 -14.51
C VAL A 243 35.44 4.09 -13.79
N ARG A 244 35.84 2.99 -13.14
CA ARG A 244 37.16 2.90 -12.49
C ARG A 244 38.29 2.75 -13.51
N GLU A 245 38.05 2.01 -14.59
CA GLU A 245 39.05 1.74 -15.63
C GLU A 245 39.16 2.88 -16.65
N PHE A 246 38.10 3.66 -16.86
CA PHE A 246 38.06 4.81 -17.78
C PHE A 246 37.72 6.11 -17.02
N PRO A 247 38.61 6.61 -16.14
CA PRO A 247 38.33 7.76 -15.28
C PRO A 247 38.20 9.08 -16.05
N ASP A 248 38.74 9.14 -17.26
CA ASP A 248 38.65 10.24 -18.22
C ASP A 248 37.30 10.26 -18.97
N ARG A 249 36.55 9.16 -18.94
CA ARG A 249 35.23 9.03 -19.55
C ARG A 249 34.13 9.30 -18.54
N THR A 250 33.13 10.09 -18.93
CA THR A 250 31.99 10.35 -18.02
C THR A 250 31.20 9.08 -17.77
N ARG A 251 30.69 8.92 -16.54
CA ARG A 251 29.77 7.81 -16.19
C ARG A 251 28.58 7.71 -17.14
N VAL A 252 28.08 8.83 -17.65
CA VAL A 252 26.98 8.88 -18.63
C VAL A 252 27.43 8.32 -19.97
N ALA A 253 28.60 8.70 -20.48
CA ALA A 253 29.15 8.15 -21.72
C ALA A 253 29.40 6.63 -21.61
N ILE A 254 29.98 6.16 -20.51
CA ILE A 254 30.15 4.72 -20.22
C ILE A 254 28.79 4.01 -20.14
N LYS A 255 27.83 4.62 -19.43
CA LYS A 255 26.45 4.12 -19.34
C LYS A 255 25.73 4.15 -20.68
N HIS A 256 26.13 4.91 -21.69
CA HIS A 256 25.53 4.84 -23.03
C HIS A 256 26.25 3.84 -23.94
N LYS A 257 27.58 3.70 -23.79
CA LYS A 257 28.38 2.75 -24.57
C LYS A 257 28.12 1.30 -24.15
N ALA A 258 28.02 1.02 -22.86
CA ALA A 258 27.74 -0.33 -22.36
C ALA A 258 26.37 -0.90 -22.81
N PRO A 259 25.25 -0.15 -22.80
CA PRO A 259 23.94 -0.61 -23.28
C PRO A 259 23.75 -0.53 -24.80
N GLY A 260 24.50 0.34 -25.52
CA GLY A 260 24.46 0.38 -26.99
C GLY A 260 24.77 -0.98 -27.61
N SER A 261 25.79 -1.67 -27.07
CA SER A 261 26.15 -3.04 -27.46
C SER A 261 25.07 -4.09 -27.12
N GLN A 262 24.19 -3.83 -26.14
CA GLN A 262 23.15 -4.76 -25.72
C GLN A 262 21.92 -4.67 -26.62
N GLN A 263 21.54 -3.47 -27.07
CA GLN A 263 20.45 -3.30 -28.03
C GLN A 263 20.80 -3.97 -29.36
N GLU A 264 22.03 -3.75 -29.86
CA GLU A 264 22.54 -4.41 -31.07
C GLU A 264 22.55 -5.93 -30.95
N ARG A 265 23.00 -6.48 -29.81
CA ARG A 265 22.95 -7.93 -29.54
C ARG A 265 21.51 -8.45 -29.45
N MET A 266 20.60 -7.70 -28.84
CA MET A 266 19.18 -8.07 -28.75
C MET A 266 18.52 -8.07 -30.14
N ASP A 267 18.85 -7.09 -30.97
CA ASP A 267 18.35 -7.01 -32.34
C ASP A 267 18.90 -8.17 -33.18
N ALA A 268 20.19 -8.51 -33.03
CA ALA A 268 20.79 -9.69 -33.67
C ALA A 268 20.12 -11.00 -33.22
N ILE A 269 19.84 -11.17 -31.92
CA ILE A 269 19.08 -12.33 -31.40
C ILE A 269 17.70 -12.39 -32.05
N ASN A 270 16.95 -11.28 -32.03
CA ASN A 270 15.58 -11.25 -32.55
C ASN A 270 15.56 -11.53 -34.07
N GLN A 271 16.50 -10.98 -34.83
CA GLN A 271 16.62 -11.21 -36.27
C GLN A 271 16.93 -12.67 -36.58
N GLU A 272 17.84 -13.30 -35.84
CA GLU A 272 18.18 -14.71 -36.08
C GLU A 272 17.03 -15.64 -35.70
N VAL A 273 16.33 -15.37 -34.58
CA VAL A 273 15.12 -16.09 -34.19
C VAL A 273 14.03 -15.95 -35.25
N GLN A 274 13.81 -14.73 -35.76
CA GLN A 274 12.86 -14.46 -36.84
C GLN A 274 13.24 -15.25 -38.12
N ARG A 275 14.51 -15.23 -38.52
CA ARG A 275 15.00 -15.94 -39.70
C ARG A 275 14.77 -17.45 -39.61
N GLN A 276 15.07 -18.06 -38.47
CA GLN A 276 14.82 -19.50 -38.25
C GLN A 276 13.32 -19.81 -38.30
N ARG A 277 12.48 -18.92 -37.75
CA ARG A 277 11.03 -19.05 -37.80
C ARG A 277 10.44 -18.96 -39.21
N GLU A 278 10.85 -17.96 -39.99
CA GLU A 278 10.44 -17.79 -41.38
C GLU A 278 10.90 -18.96 -42.26
N SER A 279 12.00 -19.62 -41.88
CA SER A 279 12.51 -20.84 -42.53
C SER A 279 11.76 -22.12 -42.13
N GLY A 280 10.79 -22.03 -41.21
CA GLY A 280 10.01 -23.18 -40.72
C GLY A 280 10.79 -24.13 -39.81
N LEU A 281 11.96 -23.71 -39.29
CA LEU A 281 12.78 -24.51 -38.39
C LEU A 281 12.34 -24.29 -36.93
N ASP A 282 12.56 -25.31 -36.09
CA ASP A 282 12.59 -25.12 -34.65
C ASP A 282 13.76 -24.22 -34.28
N ILE A 283 13.61 -23.43 -33.21
CA ILE A 283 14.62 -22.45 -32.84
C ILE A 283 15.79 -23.16 -32.16
N ASP A 284 16.93 -23.12 -32.83
CA ASP A 284 18.21 -23.57 -32.32
C ASP A 284 18.89 -22.41 -31.59
N TRP A 285 18.74 -22.41 -30.26
CA TRP A 285 19.32 -21.39 -29.39
C TRP A 285 20.86 -21.43 -29.34
N VAL A 286 21.50 -22.55 -29.72
CA VAL A 286 22.96 -22.63 -29.86
C VAL A 286 23.39 -21.82 -31.07
N ALA A 287 22.71 -22.00 -32.21
CA ALA A 287 22.96 -21.21 -33.42
C ALA A 287 22.67 -19.71 -33.21
N VAL A 288 21.58 -19.37 -32.51
CA VAL A 288 21.28 -17.98 -32.10
C VAL A 288 22.41 -17.42 -31.22
N GLY A 289 22.92 -18.21 -30.29
CA GLY A 289 24.07 -17.85 -29.46
C GLY A 289 25.33 -17.56 -30.25
N GLN A 290 25.65 -18.42 -31.22
CA GLN A 290 26.80 -18.25 -32.11
C GLN A 290 26.68 -16.96 -32.95
N ALA A 291 25.50 -16.70 -33.53
CA ALA A 291 25.26 -15.50 -34.33
C ALA A 291 25.36 -14.21 -33.48
N ALA A 292 24.88 -14.24 -32.24
CA ALA A 292 24.89 -13.08 -31.35
C ALA A 292 26.19 -12.92 -30.51
N GLY A 293 27.10 -13.90 -30.57
CA GLY A 293 28.31 -13.94 -29.73
C GLY A 293 28.00 -14.08 -28.23
N LEU A 294 26.95 -14.83 -27.87
CA LEU A 294 26.44 -14.99 -26.51
C LEU A 294 26.15 -16.47 -26.21
N SER A 295 26.13 -16.82 -24.92
CA SER A 295 25.67 -18.17 -24.50
C SER A 295 24.18 -18.34 -24.76
N GLU A 296 23.74 -19.59 -24.97
CA GLU A 296 22.33 -19.98 -25.16
C GLU A 296 21.39 -19.33 -24.13
N LEU A 297 21.69 -19.53 -22.84
CA LEU A 297 20.89 -18.98 -21.74
C LEU A 297 20.76 -17.46 -21.82
N ARG A 298 21.82 -16.77 -22.23
CA ARG A 298 21.81 -15.31 -22.36
C ARG A 298 20.94 -14.84 -23.52
N CYS A 299 20.93 -15.58 -24.64
CA CYS A 299 20.03 -15.32 -25.75
C CYS A 299 18.57 -15.52 -25.33
N LEU A 300 18.28 -16.60 -24.60
CA LEU A 300 16.96 -16.87 -24.02
C LEU A 300 16.50 -15.72 -23.10
N GLU A 301 17.37 -15.16 -22.28
CA GLU A 301 17.02 -14.06 -21.39
C GLU A 301 16.77 -12.72 -22.10
N LEU A 302 17.47 -12.47 -23.21
CA LEU A 302 17.44 -11.19 -23.92
C LEU A 302 16.45 -11.14 -25.08
N CYS A 303 16.12 -12.29 -25.69
CA CYS A 303 15.20 -12.36 -26.81
C CYS A 303 13.84 -11.76 -26.44
N ARG A 304 13.36 -10.82 -27.26
CA ARG A 304 12.05 -10.18 -27.14
C ARG A 304 11.08 -10.61 -28.25
N PHE A 305 11.52 -11.49 -29.14
CA PHE A 305 10.67 -12.05 -30.16
C PHE A 305 9.52 -12.85 -29.52
N SER A 306 8.28 -12.49 -29.85
CA SER A 306 7.07 -13.07 -29.25
C SER A 306 6.14 -13.72 -30.27
N GLU A 307 6.37 -13.50 -31.57
CA GLU A 307 5.50 -14.04 -32.62
C GLU A 307 5.54 -15.57 -32.65
N GLY A 308 4.37 -16.18 -32.85
CA GLY A 308 4.24 -17.64 -32.92
C GLY A 308 4.40 -18.38 -31.60
N LYS A 309 4.57 -17.70 -30.45
CA LYS A 309 4.54 -18.36 -29.14
C LYS A 309 3.16 -18.94 -28.87
N ALA A 310 3.13 -20.18 -28.37
CA ALA A 310 1.88 -20.83 -28.03
C ALA A 310 1.23 -20.14 -26.82
N ARG A 311 -0.10 -20.00 -26.87
CA ARG A 311 -0.90 -19.66 -25.70
C ARG A 311 -1.19 -20.93 -24.95
N TRP A 312 -0.94 -20.93 -23.64
CA TRP A 312 -1.25 -22.06 -22.79
C TRP A 312 -2.46 -21.76 -21.92
N THR A 313 -3.43 -22.66 -21.94
CA THR A 313 -4.59 -22.62 -21.05
C THR A 313 -4.67 -23.93 -20.31
N TYR A 314 -4.84 -23.87 -18.99
CA TYR A 314 -5.06 -25.08 -18.21
C TYR A 314 -6.40 -25.71 -18.58
N ASP A 315 -6.32 -26.97 -18.99
CA ASP A 315 -7.45 -27.86 -19.23
C ASP A 315 -7.11 -29.19 -18.57
N SER A 316 -7.96 -29.66 -17.65
CA SER A 316 -7.68 -30.86 -16.89
C SER A 316 -7.64 -32.13 -17.73
N ASP A 317 -8.29 -32.12 -18.89
CA ASP A 317 -8.44 -33.30 -19.74
C ASP A 317 -7.24 -33.45 -20.68
N THR A 318 -6.61 -32.33 -21.04
CA THR A 318 -5.42 -32.29 -21.92
C THR A 318 -4.13 -31.94 -21.19
N PHE A 319 -4.20 -31.62 -19.89
CA PHE A 319 -3.02 -31.29 -19.09
C PHE A 319 -2.03 -32.46 -19.05
N SER A 320 -0.88 -32.26 -19.67
CA SER A 320 0.25 -33.18 -19.62
C SER A 320 1.29 -32.71 -18.61
N ARG A 321 1.59 -33.58 -17.63
CA ARG A 321 2.65 -33.32 -16.66
C ARG A 321 4.03 -33.16 -17.32
N LYS A 322 4.24 -33.78 -18.48
CA LYS A 322 5.50 -33.71 -19.24
C LYS A 322 5.95 -32.27 -19.55
N MET A 323 5.02 -31.38 -19.88
CA MET A 323 5.34 -29.98 -20.18
C MET A 323 5.68 -29.19 -18.90
N ALA A 324 4.95 -29.45 -17.82
CA ALA A 324 5.24 -28.89 -16.51
C ALA A 324 6.61 -29.33 -16.01
N ASP A 325 6.93 -30.64 -16.10
CA ASP A 325 8.21 -31.19 -15.66
C ASP A 325 9.38 -30.63 -16.49
N ARG A 326 9.19 -30.42 -17.80
CA ARG A 326 10.19 -29.76 -18.66
C ARG A 326 10.47 -28.32 -18.21
N MET A 327 9.43 -27.57 -17.85
CA MET A 327 9.58 -26.21 -17.34
C MET A 327 10.25 -26.20 -15.95
N GLU A 328 9.83 -27.08 -15.04
CA GLU A 328 10.42 -27.21 -13.71
C GLU A 328 11.90 -27.60 -13.78
N ALA A 329 12.27 -28.52 -14.67
CA ALA A 329 13.65 -28.93 -14.91
C ALA A 329 14.51 -27.76 -15.40
N PHE A 330 14.06 -27.03 -16.42
CA PHE A 330 14.77 -25.85 -16.93
C PHE A 330 14.96 -24.77 -15.84
N ILE A 331 13.93 -24.52 -15.03
CA ILE A 331 14.00 -23.58 -13.91
C ILE A 331 15.01 -24.07 -12.85
N ALA A 332 14.96 -25.34 -12.48
CA ALA A 332 15.86 -25.91 -11.48
C ALA A 332 17.33 -25.88 -11.92
N GLU A 333 17.59 -26.13 -13.21
CA GLU A 333 18.93 -26.15 -13.79
C GLU A 333 19.55 -24.75 -13.87
N HIS A 334 18.81 -23.77 -14.40
CA HIS A 334 19.36 -22.44 -14.70
C HIS A 334 19.06 -21.37 -13.65
N TYR A 335 18.05 -21.59 -12.80
CA TYR A 335 17.61 -20.65 -11.77
C TYR A 335 17.40 -21.35 -10.41
N PRO A 336 18.43 -22.02 -9.85
CA PRO A 336 18.29 -22.70 -8.57
C PRO A 336 18.01 -21.70 -7.43
N PRO A 337 17.23 -22.09 -6.40
CA PRO A 337 17.00 -21.26 -5.23
C PRO A 337 18.30 -20.76 -4.60
N PRO A 338 18.38 -19.49 -4.16
CA PRO A 338 17.27 -18.53 -4.00
C PRO A 338 16.99 -17.64 -5.22
N ALA A 339 17.60 -17.92 -6.38
CA ALA A 339 17.40 -17.08 -7.57
C ALA A 339 15.95 -17.11 -8.05
N ALA A 340 15.40 -15.94 -8.38
CA ALA A 340 14.08 -15.86 -9.01
C ALA A 340 14.19 -16.32 -10.48
N PRO A 341 13.29 -17.19 -10.98
CA PRO A 341 13.31 -17.61 -12.37
C PRO A 341 13.16 -16.43 -13.33
N ASN A 342 13.98 -16.37 -14.38
CA ASN A 342 13.76 -15.42 -15.47
C ASN A 342 12.72 -15.96 -16.44
N PHE A 343 11.45 -15.56 -16.25
CA PHE A 343 10.35 -16.06 -17.07
C PHE A 343 10.43 -15.66 -18.55
N ASN A 344 11.26 -14.68 -18.93
CA ASN A 344 11.54 -14.44 -20.34
C ASN A 344 12.32 -15.60 -20.97
N ALA A 345 13.36 -16.08 -20.27
CA ALA A 345 14.10 -17.27 -20.70
C ALA A 345 13.24 -18.52 -20.70
N VAL A 346 12.41 -18.72 -19.67
CA VAL A 346 11.45 -19.83 -19.62
C VAL A 346 10.47 -19.77 -20.79
N SER A 347 9.92 -18.59 -21.08
CA SER A 347 9.01 -18.35 -22.21
C SER A 347 9.65 -18.69 -23.55
N ASN A 348 10.90 -18.26 -23.75
CA ASN A 348 11.66 -18.52 -24.97
C ASN A 348 12.05 -19.99 -25.11
N TYR A 349 12.42 -20.66 -24.02
CA TYR A 349 12.77 -22.08 -23.99
C TYR A 349 11.55 -22.98 -24.25
N MET A 350 10.42 -22.67 -23.61
CA MET A 350 9.17 -23.42 -23.76
C MET A 350 8.42 -23.05 -25.04
N TRP A 351 8.77 -21.93 -25.67
CA TRP A 351 8.04 -21.28 -26.74
C TRP A 351 6.55 -21.02 -26.41
N ILE A 352 6.30 -20.58 -25.18
CA ILE A 352 4.97 -20.28 -24.62
C ILE A 352 4.96 -18.81 -24.16
N ASP A 353 3.82 -18.14 -24.23
CA ASP A 353 3.66 -16.78 -23.70
C ASP A 353 4.17 -16.65 -22.25
N ILE A 354 4.88 -15.56 -21.97
CA ILE A 354 5.50 -15.33 -20.67
C ILE A 354 4.50 -15.37 -19.50
N ASN A 355 3.30 -14.80 -19.69
CA ASN A 355 2.29 -14.78 -18.64
C ASN A 355 1.73 -16.19 -18.39
N ASP A 356 1.70 -17.01 -19.43
CA ASP A 356 1.23 -18.38 -19.33
C ASP A 356 2.24 -19.27 -18.62
N CYS A 357 3.55 -19.08 -18.86
CA CYS A 357 4.62 -19.73 -18.07
C CYS A 357 4.56 -19.32 -16.60
N ILE A 358 4.36 -18.04 -16.29
CA ILE A 358 4.21 -17.54 -14.90
C ILE A 358 3.01 -18.23 -14.23
N ARG A 359 1.87 -18.24 -14.92
CA ARG A 359 0.63 -18.84 -14.42
C ARG A 359 0.77 -20.35 -14.23
N MET A 360 1.43 -21.06 -15.14
CA MET A 360 1.74 -22.47 -15.01
C MET A 360 2.62 -22.73 -13.79
N ALA A 361 3.71 -21.99 -13.63
CA ALA A 361 4.63 -22.14 -12.50
C ALA A 361 3.93 -21.86 -11.15
N GLY A 362 3.08 -20.83 -11.09
CA GLY A 362 2.26 -20.55 -9.91
C GLY A 362 1.36 -21.74 -9.55
N MET A 363 0.63 -22.30 -10.52
CA MET A 363 -0.21 -23.48 -10.29
C MET A 363 0.58 -24.70 -9.80
N LEU A 364 1.79 -24.92 -10.34
CA LEU A 364 2.67 -26.02 -9.91
C LEU A 364 3.16 -25.84 -8.46
N ARG A 365 3.27 -24.60 -7.98
CA ARG A 365 3.55 -24.30 -6.56
C ARG A 365 2.31 -24.33 -5.67
N GLY A 366 1.14 -24.66 -6.22
CA GLY A 366 -0.14 -24.66 -5.48
C GLY A 366 -0.75 -23.27 -5.30
N GLU A 367 -0.19 -22.26 -5.97
CA GLU A 367 -0.80 -20.94 -6.07
C GLU A 367 -2.06 -21.07 -6.93
N PHE A 368 -3.18 -20.62 -6.39
CA PHE A 368 -4.45 -20.60 -7.09
C PHE A 368 -5.20 -19.35 -6.66
N GLU A 369 -5.44 -18.48 -7.63
CA GLU A 369 -6.11 -17.20 -7.41
C GLU A 369 -7.62 -17.38 -7.37
N TRP A 370 -8.23 -16.86 -6.30
CA TRP A 370 -9.68 -16.97 -6.07
C TRP A 370 -10.41 -15.73 -6.60
N THR A 371 -10.46 -15.57 -7.92
CA THR A 371 -11.24 -14.53 -8.58
C THR A 371 -12.74 -14.79 -8.48
N ASP A 372 -13.56 -13.77 -8.76
CA ASP A 372 -15.02 -13.93 -8.76
C ASP A 372 -15.48 -14.89 -9.87
N GLU A 373 -14.80 -14.91 -11.01
CA GLU A 373 -15.04 -15.86 -12.10
C GLU A 373 -14.70 -17.29 -11.68
N ALA A 374 -13.56 -17.49 -11.00
CA ALA A 374 -13.16 -18.81 -10.50
C ALA A 374 -14.18 -19.33 -9.47
N ARG A 375 -14.68 -18.46 -8.59
CA ARG A 375 -15.72 -18.79 -7.62
C ARG A 375 -17.04 -19.12 -8.29
N ALA A 376 -17.48 -18.31 -9.25
CA ALA A 376 -18.69 -18.57 -10.03
C ALA A 376 -18.59 -19.90 -10.78
N ARG A 377 -17.42 -20.21 -11.36
CA ARG A 377 -17.16 -21.50 -12.01
C ARG A 377 -17.25 -22.67 -11.02
N VAL A 378 -16.68 -22.55 -9.81
CA VAL A 378 -16.83 -23.54 -8.73
C VAL A 378 -18.30 -23.79 -8.39
N VAL A 379 -19.09 -22.73 -8.23
CA VAL A 379 -20.53 -22.85 -7.91
C VAL A 379 -21.25 -23.61 -9.02
N ARG A 380 -21.08 -23.21 -10.28
CA ARG A 380 -21.70 -23.89 -11.42
C ARG A 380 -21.35 -25.37 -11.48
N MET A 381 -20.06 -25.70 -11.33
CA MET A 381 -19.61 -27.10 -11.39
C MET A 381 -20.18 -27.93 -10.23
N TRP A 382 -20.29 -27.33 -9.05
CA TRP A 382 -20.90 -27.96 -7.89
C TRP A 382 -22.42 -28.14 -8.04
N GLU A 383 -23.13 -27.15 -8.58
CA GLU A 383 -24.57 -27.22 -8.87
C GLU A 383 -24.90 -28.29 -9.94
N GLN A 384 -23.95 -28.55 -10.85
CA GLN A 384 -23.99 -29.66 -11.81
C GLN A 384 -23.73 -31.03 -11.16
N GLY A 385 -23.50 -31.09 -9.84
CA GLY A 385 -23.31 -32.34 -9.10
C GLY A 385 -21.87 -32.86 -9.05
N MET A 386 -20.87 -32.11 -9.53
CA MET A 386 -19.47 -32.55 -9.43
C MET A 386 -18.99 -32.60 -7.98
N SER A 387 -18.18 -33.61 -7.66
CA SER A 387 -17.52 -33.71 -6.37
C SER A 387 -16.45 -32.62 -6.18
N TYR A 388 -16.15 -32.26 -4.93
CA TYR A 388 -15.10 -31.27 -4.63
C TYR A 388 -13.73 -31.66 -5.16
N LYS A 389 -13.44 -32.97 -5.26
CA LYS A 389 -12.19 -33.49 -5.82
C LYS A 389 -12.12 -33.26 -7.34
N GLU A 390 -13.22 -33.52 -8.05
CA GLU A 390 -13.30 -33.29 -9.50
C GLU A 390 -13.21 -31.80 -9.83
N ILE A 391 -13.94 -30.96 -9.07
CA ILE A 391 -13.88 -29.49 -9.21
C ILE A 391 -12.46 -28.98 -8.98
N ALA A 392 -11.76 -29.50 -7.96
CA ALA A 392 -10.39 -29.10 -7.68
C ALA A 392 -9.47 -29.41 -8.86
N ARG A 393 -9.56 -30.64 -9.39
CA ARG A 393 -8.80 -31.09 -10.57
C ARG A 393 -9.10 -30.27 -11.82
N GLN A 394 -10.36 -29.90 -12.04
CA GLN A 394 -10.81 -29.06 -13.17
C GLN A 394 -10.24 -27.62 -13.13
N LEU A 395 -9.75 -27.18 -11.98
CA LEU A 395 -9.29 -25.80 -11.78
C LEU A 395 -7.77 -25.67 -11.68
N SER A 396 -7.10 -26.62 -11.04
CA SER A 396 -5.65 -26.65 -10.96
C SER A 396 -5.15 -28.04 -10.54
N PRO A 397 -3.96 -28.45 -11.02
CA PRO A 397 -3.41 -29.77 -10.71
C PRO A 397 -3.09 -29.96 -9.22
N ASN A 398 -2.86 -28.86 -8.49
CA ASN A 398 -2.49 -28.88 -7.07
C ASN A 398 -3.57 -28.31 -6.14
N LEU A 399 -4.77 -28.01 -6.67
CA LEU A 399 -5.87 -27.56 -5.84
C LEU A 399 -6.46 -28.74 -5.06
N THR A 400 -6.76 -28.54 -3.77
CA THR A 400 -7.31 -29.61 -2.92
C THR A 400 -8.82 -29.47 -2.75
N ALA A 401 -9.51 -30.61 -2.56
CA ALA A 401 -10.95 -30.65 -2.30
C ALA A 401 -11.37 -29.79 -1.08
N ALA A 402 -10.52 -29.71 -0.05
CA ALA A 402 -10.76 -28.88 1.12
C ALA A 402 -10.82 -27.37 0.80
N ARG A 403 -10.04 -26.90 -0.18
CA ARG A 403 -10.10 -25.50 -0.63
C ARG A 403 -11.39 -25.21 -1.38
N ILE A 404 -11.90 -26.18 -2.16
CA ILE A 404 -13.22 -26.09 -2.81
C ILE A 404 -14.35 -26.07 -1.78
N ASP A 405 -14.33 -26.99 -0.82
CA ASP A 405 -15.32 -27.05 0.27
C ASP A 405 -15.39 -25.74 1.04
N ASN A 406 -14.23 -25.18 1.42
CA ASN A 406 -14.17 -23.89 2.10
C ASN A 406 -14.75 -22.75 1.23
N CYS A 407 -14.46 -22.74 -0.08
CA CYS A 407 -15.00 -21.75 -1.00
C CYS A 407 -16.53 -21.82 -1.07
N ILE A 408 -17.08 -23.01 -1.30
CA ILE A 408 -18.53 -23.24 -1.35
C ILE A 408 -19.17 -22.93 0.01
N GLY A 409 -18.53 -23.33 1.10
CA GLY A 409 -18.96 -23.04 2.46
C GLY A 409 -19.03 -21.53 2.73
N LYS A 410 -18.08 -20.74 2.24
CA LYS A 410 -18.10 -19.27 2.35
C LYS A 410 -19.19 -18.61 1.51
N MET A 411 -19.49 -19.15 0.33
CA MET A 411 -20.53 -18.62 -0.58
C MET A 411 -21.94 -18.99 -0.13
N LYS A 412 -22.13 -20.23 0.35
CA LYS A 412 -23.42 -20.74 0.83
C LYS A 412 -23.78 -20.31 2.23
N ARG A 413 -22.80 -20.00 3.08
CA ARG A 413 -23.10 -19.31 4.34
C ARG A 413 -23.71 -17.98 3.92
N PRO A 414 -25.03 -17.78 4.10
CA PRO A 414 -25.57 -16.47 3.85
C PRO A 414 -24.78 -15.54 4.77
N ARG A 415 -24.17 -14.49 4.24
CA ARG A 415 -23.71 -13.35 5.05
C ARG A 415 -24.90 -12.62 5.70
N ARG A 416 -26.01 -13.30 5.96
CA ARG A 416 -26.90 -12.94 7.06
C ARG A 416 -26.07 -13.21 8.31
N HIS A 417 -25.36 -12.19 8.77
CA HIS A 417 -25.22 -11.99 10.21
C HIS A 417 -26.65 -12.07 10.75
N VAL A 418 -27.08 -13.28 11.16
CA VAL A 418 -28.27 -13.43 11.97
C VAL A 418 -27.86 -12.76 13.26
N SER A 419 -28.14 -11.47 13.36
CA SER A 419 -27.97 -10.72 14.59
C SER A 419 -29.13 -11.10 15.50
N LEU A 420 -28.84 -11.17 16.80
CA LEU A 420 -29.92 -11.20 17.77
C LEU A 420 -30.72 -9.90 17.65
N THR A 421 -32.04 -10.00 17.69
CA THR A 421 -32.90 -8.82 17.79
C THR A 421 -32.64 -8.10 19.12
N PRO A 422 -33.02 -6.82 19.27
CA PRO A 422 -32.89 -6.11 20.54
C PRO A 422 -33.53 -6.85 21.72
N GLU A 423 -34.69 -7.47 21.50
CA GLU A 423 -35.44 -8.23 22.51
C GLU A 423 -34.69 -9.50 22.92
N GLU A 424 -34.13 -10.22 21.95
CA GLU A 424 -33.30 -11.41 22.22
C GLU A 424 -32.01 -11.05 22.96
N LYS A 425 -31.38 -9.92 22.60
CA LYS A 425 -30.22 -9.40 23.33
C LYS A 425 -30.60 -9.08 24.77
N GLN A 426 -31.72 -8.40 24.98
CA GLN A 426 -32.20 -8.06 26.32
C GLN A 426 -32.51 -9.31 27.14
N ARG A 427 -33.17 -10.31 26.55
CA ARG A 427 -33.44 -11.59 27.19
C ARG A 427 -32.15 -12.30 27.61
N VAL A 428 -31.13 -12.33 26.74
CA VAL A 428 -29.82 -12.87 27.09
C VAL A 428 -29.21 -12.10 28.26
N ARG A 429 -29.24 -10.76 28.24
CA ARG A 429 -28.68 -9.94 29.32
C ARG A 429 -29.32 -10.27 30.65
N SER A 430 -30.65 -10.28 30.71
CA SER A 430 -31.40 -10.59 31.93
C SER A 430 -31.04 -11.97 32.50
N ILE A 431 -30.96 -13.01 31.65
CA ILE A 431 -30.57 -14.36 32.10
C ILE A 431 -29.15 -14.36 32.62
N VAL A 432 -28.22 -13.72 31.91
CA VAL A 432 -26.83 -13.68 32.32
C VAL A 432 -26.68 -12.91 33.63
N GLU A 433 -27.30 -11.74 33.79
CA GLU A 433 -27.24 -10.93 35.01
C GLU A 433 -27.87 -11.64 36.21
N GLU A 434 -29.03 -12.28 36.03
CA GLU A 434 -29.75 -12.98 37.11
C GLU A 434 -29.01 -14.21 37.63
N ASN A 435 -28.23 -14.87 36.76
CA ASN A 435 -27.57 -16.15 37.07
C ASN A 435 -26.06 -16.02 37.28
N SER A 436 -25.45 -14.92 36.85
CA SER A 436 -24.02 -14.66 37.08
C SER A 436 -23.76 -14.56 38.58
N GLY A 437 -22.90 -15.43 39.09
CA GLY A 437 -22.58 -15.52 40.52
C GLY A 437 -23.37 -16.60 41.28
N LYS A 438 -24.48 -17.10 40.71
CA LYS A 438 -25.25 -18.23 41.27
C LYS A 438 -24.85 -19.58 40.70
N MET A 439 -24.30 -19.59 39.48
CA MET A 439 -23.81 -20.78 38.79
C MET A 439 -22.51 -20.49 38.04
N SER A 440 -21.88 -21.54 37.51
CA SER A 440 -20.62 -21.39 36.77
C SER A 440 -20.82 -20.64 35.46
N PHE A 441 -19.78 -19.94 34.97
CA PHE A 441 -19.76 -19.30 33.65
C PHE A 441 -20.21 -20.25 32.55
N ARG A 442 -19.75 -21.51 32.58
CA ARG A 442 -20.12 -22.53 31.58
C ARG A 442 -21.63 -22.82 31.61
N GLU A 443 -22.21 -22.88 32.81
CA GLU A 443 -23.64 -23.11 33.00
C GLU A 443 -24.47 -21.91 32.58
N VAL A 444 -24.07 -20.68 32.96
CA VAL A 444 -24.73 -19.43 32.51
C VAL A 444 -24.75 -19.36 30.99
N VAL A 445 -23.61 -19.61 30.33
CA VAL A 445 -23.53 -19.59 28.86
C VAL A 445 -24.43 -20.66 28.25
N GLY A 446 -24.44 -21.87 28.81
CA GLY A 446 -25.29 -22.96 28.36
C GLY A 446 -26.79 -22.65 28.53
N LEU A 447 -27.18 -22.10 29.67
CA LEU A 447 -28.55 -21.71 29.99
C LEU A 447 -29.05 -20.62 29.05
N ALA A 448 -28.30 -19.52 28.92
CA ALA A 448 -28.69 -18.40 28.06
C ALA A 448 -28.77 -18.81 26.58
N ALA A 449 -27.85 -19.64 26.10
CA ALA A 449 -27.90 -20.13 24.72
C ALA A 449 -29.04 -21.12 24.47
N ARG A 450 -29.41 -21.95 25.47
CA ARG A 450 -30.52 -22.91 25.36
C ARG A 450 -31.90 -22.26 25.22
N THR A 451 -32.05 -20.97 25.55
CA THR A 451 -33.29 -20.24 25.32
C THR A 451 -33.66 -20.08 23.84
N PHE A 452 -32.70 -20.34 22.95
CA PHE A 452 -32.92 -20.37 21.50
C PHE A 452 -33.13 -21.82 21.02
N ALA A 453 -34.34 -22.10 20.52
CA ALA A 453 -34.71 -23.40 19.95
C ALA A 453 -33.91 -23.72 18.67
N CYS A 454 -33.68 -22.71 17.82
CA CYS A 454 -32.97 -22.87 16.56
C CYS A 454 -31.45 -23.03 16.77
N PRO A 455 -30.81 -24.11 16.25
CA PRO A 455 -29.36 -24.33 16.37
C PRO A 455 -28.50 -23.18 15.82
N LYS A 456 -28.92 -22.56 14.70
CA LYS A 456 -28.22 -21.41 14.12
C LYS A 456 -28.28 -20.18 15.03
N ARG A 457 -29.46 -19.87 15.60
CA ARG A 457 -29.58 -18.76 16.57
C ARG A 457 -28.84 -19.06 17.86
N ARG A 458 -28.83 -20.32 18.32
CA ARG A 458 -28.07 -20.77 19.49
C ARG A 458 -26.57 -20.50 19.32
N ALA A 459 -25.99 -20.77 18.16
CA ALA A 459 -24.57 -20.49 17.89
C ALA A 459 -24.24 -18.99 17.94
N VAL A 460 -25.10 -18.14 17.35
CA VAL A 460 -24.98 -16.67 17.42
C VAL A 460 -25.11 -16.19 18.87
N ALA A 461 -26.13 -16.67 19.57
CA ALA A 461 -26.39 -16.34 20.96
C ALA A 461 -25.20 -16.72 21.83
N PHE A 462 -24.59 -17.89 21.61
CA PHE A 462 -23.40 -18.33 22.32
C PHE A 462 -22.23 -17.35 22.20
N GLY A 463 -22.00 -16.79 21.01
CA GLY A 463 -21.01 -15.74 20.79
C GLY A 463 -21.36 -14.45 21.54
N TYR A 464 -22.62 -14.01 21.46
CA TYR A 464 -23.08 -12.80 22.15
C TYR A 464 -23.04 -12.93 23.69
N VAL A 465 -23.52 -14.05 24.23
CA VAL A 465 -23.49 -14.37 25.66
C VAL A 465 -22.05 -14.33 26.19
N LYS A 466 -21.12 -14.99 25.49
CA LYS A 466 -19.70 -14.94 25.84
C LYS A 466 -19.18 -13.50 25.86
N ALA A 467 -19.42 -12.73 24.80
CA ALA A 467 -18.98 -11.35 24.71
C ALA A 467 -19.56 -10.46 25.81
N TYR A 468 -20.84 -10.65 26.15
CA TYR A 468 -21.48 -9.92 27.23
C TYR A 468 -20.94 -10.31 28.60
N CYS A 469 -20.68 -11.60 28.86
CA CYS A 469 -20.01 -12.04 30.07
C CYS A 469 -18.62 -11.39 30.24
N LEU A 470 -17.86 -11.17 29.15
CA LEU A 470 -16.58 -10.43 29.23
C LEU A 470 -16.73 -8.99 29.75
N SER A 471 -17.92 -8.40 29.60
CA SER A 471 -18.20 -7.04 30.05
C SER A 471 -18.64 -6.93 31.51
N LEU A 472 -19.09 -8.03 32.11
CA LEU A 472 -19.64 -8.01 33.47
C LEU A 472 -18.54 -7.78 34.53
N PRO A 473 -18.75 -6.85 35.48
CA PRO A 473 -17.79 -6.57 36.54
C PRO A 473 -17.42 -7.79 37.39
N LEU A 474 -18.37 -8.71 37.60
CA LEU A 474 -18.18 -9.93 38.39
C LEU A 474 -16.96 -10.74 37.94
N TYR A 475 -16.85 -11.06 36.65
CA TYR A 475 -15.75 -11.89 36.15
C TYR A 475 -14.41 -11.14 36.18
N LYS A 476 -14.43 -9.80 36.06
CA LYS A 476 -13.23 -8.99 36.29
C LYS A 476 -12.81 -9.05 37.77
N ALA A 477 -13.75 -8.90 38.70
CA ALA A 477 -13.48 -8.97 40.14
C ALA A 477 -12.91 -10.33 40.56
N ARG A 478 -13.42 -11.44 40.00
CA ARG A 478 -12.87 -12.78 40.24
C ARG A 478 -11.41 -12.92 39.80
N LEU A 479 -11.04 -12.29 38.69
CA LEU A 479 -9.66 -12.28 38.20
C LEU A 479 -8.76 -11.43 39.10
N GLU A 480 -9.23 -10.25 39.50
CA GLU A 480 -8.49 -9.38 40.44
C GLU A 480 -8.26 -10.08 41.78
N ALA A 481 -9.28 -10.77 42.32
CA ALA A 481 -9.19 -11.51 43.59
C ALA A 481 -8.22 -12.70 43.55
N ALA A 482 -7.96 -13.27 42.37
CA ALA A 482 -7.14 -14.46 42.20
C ALA A 482 -5.68 -14.18 41.81
N ASP A 483 -5.21 -12.93 41.99
CA ASP A 483 -3.92 -12.44 41.52
C ASP A 483 -3.71 -12.73 40.01
N LYS A 484 -4.41 -11.93 39.20
CA LYS A 484 -4.35 -11.99 37.74
C LYS A 484 -2.91 -11.99 37.17
N ASP A 485 -1.96 -11.35 37.84
CA ASP A 485 -0.58 -11.24 37.34
C ASP A 485 0.19 -12.55 37.58
N GLN A 486 -0.08 -13.26 38.70
CA GLN A 486 0.44 -14.61 38.91
C GLN A 486 -0.17 -15.60 37.90
N ILE A 487 -1.49 -15.57 37.69
CA ILE A 487 -2.15 -16.45 36.71
C ILE A 487 -1.61 -16.22 35.30
N ALA A 488 -1.42 -14.95 34.91
CA ALA A 488 -0.83 -14.63 33.62
C ALA A 488 0.60 -15.16 33.50
N ARG A 489 1.42 -15.09 34.56
CA ARG A 489 2.76 -15.70 34.59
C ARG A 489 2.71 -17.22 34.44
N ASP A 490 1.79 -17.90 35.14
CA ASP A 490 1.62 -19.36 35.05
C ASP A 490 1.20 -19.79 33.63
N ILE A 491 0.36 -18.99 32.96
CA ILE A 491 -0.03 -19.25 31.56
C ILE A 491 1.16 -19.07 30.62
N LEU A 492 1.95 -18.00 30.82
CA LEU A 492 3.10 -17.69 29.96
C LEU A 492 4.27 -18.67 30.15
N SER A 493 4.46 -19.19 31.36
CA SER A 493 5.46 -20.23 31.65
C SER A 493 5.03 -21.63 31.21
N GLY A 494 3.76 -21.81 30.83
CA GLY A 494 3.19 -23.11 30.49
C GLY A 494 2.85 -23.97 31.71
N ALA A 495 2.95 -23.44 32.93
CA ALA A 495 2.54 -24.15 34.16
C ALA A 495 1.04 -24.45 34.20
N THR A 496 0.22 -23.67 33.49
CA THR A 496 -1.20 -23.96 33.27
C THR A 496 -1.65 -23.47 31.90
N THR A 497 -2.70 -24.08 31.33
CA THR A 497 -3.33 -23.56 30.12
C THR A 497 -4.34 -22.45 30.46
N ALA A 498 -4.58 -21.52 29.53
CA ALA A 498 -5.61 -20.48 29.70
C ALA A 498 -7.01 -21.06 29.93
N THR A 499 -7.30 -22.24 29.35
CA THR A 499 -8.57 -22.95 29.55
C THR A 499 -8.70 -23.52 30.96
N GLU A 500 -7.63 -24.10 31.51
CA GLU A 500 -7.63 -24.62 32.88
C GLU A 500 -7.72 -23.49 33.91
N ALA A 501 -6.95 -22.42 33.73
CA ALA A 501 -7.02 -21.23 34.58
C ALA A 501 -8.44 -20.64 34.57
N ALA A 502 -9.04 -20.52 33.38
CA ALA A 502 -10.39 -20.01 33.23
C ALA A 502 -11.45 -20.92 33.90
N ARG A 503 -11.27 -22.24 33.82
CA ARG A 503 -12.13 -23.22 34.50
C ARG A 503 -12.00 -23.09 36.02
N ARG A 504 -10.78 -22.96 36.55
CA ARG A 504 -10.49 -22.83 37.99
C ARG A 504 -11.11 -21.56 38.58
N LEU A 505 -11.05 -20.46 37.84
CA LEU A 505 -11.51 -19.14 38.28
C LEU A 505 -12.97 -18.86 37.94
N ASP A 506 -13.60 -19.79 37.24
CA ASP A 506 -14.95 -19.66 36.71
C ASP A 506 -15.15 -18.36 35.90
N VAL A 507 -14.30 -18.19 34.89
CA VAL A 507 -14.28 -17.02 34.00
C VAL A 507 -14.22 -17.45 32.52
N PRO A 508 -14.56 -16.54 31.58
CA PRO A 508 -14.33 -16.77 30.16
C PRO A 508 -12.85 -17.04 29.82
N PRO A 509 -12.52 -18.08 29.03
CA PRO A 509 -11.14 -18.35 28.58
C PRO A 509 -10.47 -17.17 27.87
N ALA A 510 -11.24 -16.39 27.11
CA ALA A 510 -10.73 -15.19 26.45
C ALA A 510 -10.24 -14.11 27.42
N LEU A 511 -10.76 -14.03 28.66
CA LEU A 511 -10.19 -13.14 29.68
C LEU A 511 -8.83 -13.66 30.14
N ALA A 512 -8.70 -14.96 30.44
CA ALA A 512 -7.43 -15.56 30.84
C ALA A 512 -6.34 -15.37 29.77
N THR A 513 -6.67 -15.63 28.50
CA THR A 513 -5.77 -15.36 27.36
C THR A 513 -5.44 -13.88 27.26
N GLY A 514 -6.45 -12.99 27.28
CA GLY A 514 -6.23 -11.55 27.17
C GLY A 514 -5.39 -10.95 28.30
N MET A 515 -5.42 -11.54 29.50
CA MET A 515 -4.55 -11.15 30.61
C MET A 515 -3.10 -11.56 30.37
N ALA A 516 -2.86 -12.81 29.97
CA ALA A 516 -1.53 -13.29 29.61
C ALA A 516 -0.91 -12.42 28.50
N GLU A 517 -1.68 -12.14 27.44
CA GLU A 517 -1.25 -11.24 26.36
C GLU A 517 -0.97 -9.81 26.85
N LYS A 518 -1.80 -9.27 27.77
CA LYS A 518 -1.57 -7.94 28.35
C LYS A 518 -0.31 -7.90 29.19
N LEU A 519 -0.09 -8.88 30.07
CA LEU A 519 1.11 -8.95 30.90
C LEU A 519 2.35 -9.11 30.02
N GLN A 520 2.29 -10.02 29.05
CA GLN A 520 3.35 -10.21 28.06
C GLN A 520 3.65 -8.91 27.30
N SER A 521 2.62 -8.15 26.91
CA SER A 521 2.81 -6.84 26.24
C SER A 521 3.40 -5.75 27.14
N ARG A 522 3.30 -5.88 28.46
CA ARG A 522 3.94 -4.98 29.44
C ARG A 522 5.40 -5.38 29.71
N MET A 523 5.71 -6.67 29.67
CA MET A 523 7.08 -7.19 29.79
C MET A 523 7.96 -6.77 28.62
N TYR A 524 7.38 -6.64 27.42
CA TYR A 524 8.11 -6.22 26.24
C TYR A 524 8.18 -4.69 26.09
N SER A 525 9.39 -4.18 25.87
CA SER A 525 9.60 -2.76 25.57
C SER A 525 8.78 -2.32 24.36
N ARG A 526 8.12 -1.16 24.47
CA ARG A 526 7.44 -0.51 23.34
C ARG A 526 8.41 0.17 22.38
N VAL A 527 9.62 0.49 22.86
CA VAL A 527 10.68 1.09 22.06
C VAL A 527 11.34 -0.01 21.24
N TRP A 528 11.51 0.24 19.95
CA TRP A 528 12.25 -0.62 19.05
C TRP A 528 13.70 -0.13 18.98
N THR A 529 14.64 -0.99 19.33
CA THR A 529 16.08 -0.71 19.15
C THR A 529 16.47 -0.84 17.68
N SER A 530 17.60 -0.26 17.28
CA SER A 530 18.12 -0.41 15.91
C SER A 530 18.35 -1.89 15.55
N GLN A 531 18.87 -2.69 16.49
CA GLN A 531 19.09 -4.12 16.31
C GLN A 531 17.77 -4.89 16.10
N GLU A 532 16.74 -4.62 16.90
CA GLU A 532 15.42 -5.26 16.72
C GLU A 532 14.79 -4.89 15.38
N MET A 533 15.02 -3.66 14.91
CA MET A 533 14.57 -3.18 13.60
C MET A 533 15.30 -3.89 12.46
N GLU A 534 16.60 -4.07 12.57
CA GLU A 534 17.40 -4.81 11.59
C GLU A 534 16.96 -6.27 11.51
N GLN A 535 16.78 -6.94 12.65
CA GLN A 535 16.29 -8.33 12.69
C GLN A 535 14.89 -8.46 12.08
N LEU A 536 14.00 -7.49 12.32
CA LEU A 536 12.66 -7.47 11.73
C LEU A 536 12.70 -7.28 10.20
N LEU A 537 13.56 -6.36 9.72
CA LEU A 537 13.75 -6.13 8.28
C LEU A 537 14.38 -7.34 7.61
N GLU A 538 15.36 -7.97 8.25
CA GLU A 538 16.01 -9.16 7.73
C GLU A 538 15.05 -10.34 7.66
N TYR A 539 14.24 -10.55 8.70
CA TYR A 539 13.18 -11.56 8.68
C TYR A 539 12.20 -11.35 7.52
N ILE A 540 11.86 -10.10 7.20
CA ILE A 540 10.97 -9.78 6.07
C ILE A 540 11.64 -9.99 4.72
N ARG A 541 12.94 -9.73 4.61
CA ARG A 541 13.69 -9.97 3.37
C ARG A 541 13.86 -11.45 3.08
N THR A 542 14.07 -12.25 4.13
CA THR A 542 14.39 -13.68 4.02
C THR A 542 13.18 -14.59 4.00
N HIS A 543 11.99 -14.10 4.38
CA HIS A 543 10.77 -14.90 4.42
C HIS A 543 9.71 -14.36 3.47
N THR A 544 8.94 -15.24 2.87
CA THR A 544 7.80 -14.88 2.02
C THR A 544 6.52 -14.81 2.85
N PRO A 545 5.61 -13.84 2.61
CA PRO A 545 4.30 -13.83 3.24
C PRO A 545 3.53 -15.16 3.01
N PRO A 546 2.67 -15.59 3.95
CA PRO A 546 2.34 -14.94 5.22
C PRO A 546 3.41 -15.18 6.31
N TYR A 547 3.88 -14.09 6.91
CA TYR A 547 4.91 -14.14 7.96
C TYR A 547 4.40 -14.85 9.23
N SER A 548 5.18 -15.83 9.72
CA SER A 548 4.95 -16.44 11.04
C SER A 548 5.41 -15.51 12.16
N TRP A 549 4.60 -14.51 12.47
CA TRP A 549 4.91 -13.54 13.53
C TRP A 549 5.13 -14.18 14.91
N LYS A 550 4.52 -15.36 15.13
CA LYS A 550 4.71 -16.13 16.36
C LYS A 550 6.15 -16.64 16.45
N ALA A 551 6.66 -17.24 15.37
CA ALA A 551 8.03 -17.73 15.29
C ALA A 551 9.03 -16.56 15.42
N PHE A 552 8.80 -15.46 14.69
CA PHE A 552 9.65 -14.28 14.79
C PHE A 552 9.65 -13.67 16.20
N SER A 553 8.49 -13.54 16.86
CA SER A 553 8.45 -13.03 18.24
C SER A 553 9.19 -13.93 19.23
N ALA A 554 9.16 -15.25 19.00
CA ALA A 554 9.91 -16.20 19.82
C ALA A 554 11.42 -16.08 19.60
N LEU A 555 11.84 -15.88 18.35
CA LEU A 555 13.25 -15.65 17.98
C LEU A 555 13.76 -14.32 18.55
N LEU A 556 12.97 -13.26 18.41
CA LEU A 556 13.34 -11.92 18.84
C LEU A 556 13.39 -11.80 20.36
N GLY A 557 12.51 -12.51 21.08
CA GLY A 557 12.50 -12.61 22.55
C GLY A 557 12.09 -11.34 23.29
N THR A 558 12.13 -10.17 22.65
CA THR A 558 11.91 -8.86 23.28
C THR A 558 10.63 -8.17 22.83
N LYS A 559 9.90 -8.76 21.87
CA LYS A 559 8.66 -8.22 21.30
C LYS A 559 7.62 -9.32 21.13
N SER A 560 6.36 -8.98 21.36
CA SER A 560 5.23 -9.87 21.09
C SER A 560 4.90 -9.95 19.60
N GLN A 561 4.26 -11.06 19.20
CA GLN A 561 3.68 -11.24 17.86
C GLN A 561 2.90 -10.00 17.37
N ARG A 562 2.09 -9.42 18.27
CA ARG A 562 1.27 -8.24 17.97
C ARG A 562 2.11 -6.99 17.75
N GLN A 563 3.17 -6.77 18.55
CA GLN A 563 4.07 -5.64 18.37
C GLN A 563 4.80 -5.73 17.03
N CYS A 564 5.29 -6.91 16.65
CA CYS A 564 5.92 -7.14 15.34
C CYS A 564 4.95 -6.78 14.19
N ARG A 565 3.71 -7.30 14.24
CA ARG A 565 2.66 -6.99 13.26
C ARG A 565 2.37 -5.50 13.15
N LEU A 566 2.17 -4.83 14.30
CA LEU A 566 1.85 -3.41 14.34
C LEU A 566 3.02 -2.56 13.83
N LYS A 567 4.25 -2.92 14.17
CA LYS A 567 5.44 -2.20 13.71
C LYS A 567 5.54 -2.24 12.18
N ILE A 568 5.28 -3.39 11.57
CA ILE A 568 5.24 -3.52 10.11
C ILE A 568 4.10 -2.76 9.47
N GLY A 569 2.91 -2.80 10.05
CA GLY A 569 1.81 -1.95 9.59
C GLY A 569 2.18 -0.46 9.60
N THR A 570 2.90 0.00 10.63
CA THR A 570 3.38 1.37 10.72
C THR A 570 4.51 1.67 9.74
N MET A 571 5.45 0.76 9.53
CA MET A 571 6.54 0.94 8.56
C MET A 571 6.02 1.00 7.12
N ARG A 572 5.00 0.20 6.79
CA ARG A 572 4.32 0.25 5.48
C ARG A 572 3.62 1.59 5.26
N ARG A 573 2.79 2.02 6.22
CA ARG A 573 2.12 3.34 6.16
C ARG A 573 3.10 4.51 6.08
N GLY A 574 4.30 4.37 6.65
CA GLY A 574 5.36 5.36 6.59
C GLY A 574 6.24 5.28 5.33
N GLY A 575 5.96 4.39 4.38
CA GLY A 575 6.75 4.21 3.16
C GLY A 575 8.16 3.64 3.38
N ALA A 576 8.46 3.15 4.58
CA ALA A 576 9.76 2.57 4.92
C ALA A 576 9.93 1.13 4.38
N ILE A 577 8.82 0.49 3.98
CA ILE A 577 8.79 -0.80 3.29
C ILE A 577 7.86 -0.62 2.08
N PRO A 578 8.27 -1.02 0.86
CA PRO A 578 7.42 -0.95 -0.32
C PRO A 578 6.13 -1.77 -0.14
N ASP A 579 5.03 -1.26 -0.68
CA ASP A 579 3.74 -1.96 -0.65
C ASP A 579 3.86 -3.29 -1.38
N MET A 580 3.68 -4.38 -0.63
CA MET A 580 3.55 -5.74 -1.14
C MET A 580 2.06 -6.10 -1.08
N PRO A 581 1.51 -6.80 -2.09
CA PRO A 581 0.08 -7.11 -2.16
C PRO A 581 -0.41 -7.78 -0.86
N GLU A 582 -1.49 -7.24 -0.29
CA GLU A 582 -2.10 -7.79 0.92
C GLU A 582 -2.76 -9.14 0.60
N SER A 583 -2.32 -10.19 1.30
CA SER A 583 -2.86 -11.56 1.25
C SER A 583 -4.00 -11.79 2.23
#